data_AF-A0A9D5VRN1-F1
#
_entry.id   AF-A0A9D5VRN1-F1
#
_cell.length_a   1.000
_cell.length_b   1.000
_cell.length_c   1.000
_cell.angle_alpha   90.00
_cell.angle_beta   90.00
_cell.angle_gamma   90.00
#
_symmetry.space_group_name_H-M   'P 1'
#
loop_
_entity.id
_entity.type
_entity.pdbx_description
1 polymer ?
#
loop_
_entity_poly.entity_id
_entity_poly.type
_entity_poly.pdbx_seq_one_letter_code
_entity_poly.pdbx_strand_id
1 'polypeptide(L)'
;MKNKSDIWKLANSIVRITKQAELTGLFTDTRELLECQNCGLMEDIAAEGNLMTYKRNVMNNDEAQKDSYLRFIPTDNANIFICPQCGNCVELSDKETGQ
;
A
#
# COMPACT_ATOMS: atom_id res chain seq x y z
N MET A 1 -22.67 -26.33 -11.87
CA MET A 1 -21.98 -26.03 -10.59
C MET A 1 -20.51 -25.82 -10.91
N LYS A 2 -19.96 -24.60 -10.75
CA LYS A 2 -18.50 -24.42 -10.86
C LYS A 2 -17.84 -25.29 -9.79
N ASN A 3 -16.96 -26.19 -10.19
CA ASN A 3 -16.41 -27.21 -9.32
C ASN A 3 -15.49 -26.53 -8.29
N LYS A 4 -15.46 -27.01 -7.03
CA LYS A 4 -14.57 -26.48 -5.97
C LYS A 4 -13.10 -26.44 -6.42
N SER A 5 -12.73 -27.37 -7.32
CA SER A 5 -11.43 -27.43 -8.00
C SER A 5 -11.12 -26.19 -8.85
N ASP A 6 -12.10 -25.63 -9.55
CA ASP A 6 -11.89 -24.47 -10.44
C ASP A 6 -11.68 -23.19 -9.66
N ILE A 7 -12.43 -23.01 -8.56
CA ILE A 7 -12.23 -21.88 -7.63
C ILE A 7 -10.83 -21.92 -7.03
N TRP A 8 -10.36 -23.09 -6.61
CA TRP A 8 -9.03 -23.23 -6.02
C TRP A 8 -7.91 -22.91 -7.01
N LYS A 9 -8.03 -23.35 -8.28
CA LYS A 9 -7.08 -22.99 -9.34
C LYS A 9 -7.05 -21.48 -9.61
N LEU A 10 -8.21 -20.83 -9.62
CA LEU A 10 -8.31 -19.39 -9.80
C LEU A 10 -7.70 -18.63 -8.61
N ALA A 11 -7.98 -19.05 -7.38
CA ALA A 11 -7.41 -18.46 -6.18
C ALA A 11 -5.87 -18.50 -6.19
N ASN A 12 -5.27 -19.64 -6.56
CA ASN A 12 -3.81 -19.73 -6.68
C ASN A 12 -3.25 -18.85 -7.79
N SER A 13 -4.00 -18.70 -8.89
CA SER A 13 -3.61 -17.82 -9.98
C SER A 13 -3.62 -16.35 -9.52
N ILE A 14 -4.63 -15.95 -8.74
CA ILE A 14 -4.70 -14.61 -8.13
C ILE A 14 -3.50 -14.40 -7.23
N VAL A 15 -3.24 -15.29 -6.25
CA VAL A 15 -2.09 -15.17 -5.34
C VAL A 15 -0.77 -15.03 -6.10
N ARG A 16 -0.59 -15.80 -7.18
CA ARG A 16 0.61 -15.73 -8.01
C ARG A 16 0.72 -14.38 -8.74
N ILE A 17 -0.36 -13.92 -9.37
CA ILE A 17 -0.38 -12.67 -10.12
C ILE A 17 -0.18 -11.47 -9.18
N THR A 18 -0.83 -11.48 -8.01
CA THR A 18 -0.64 -10.46 -6.96
C THR A 18 0.83 -10.34 -6.56
N LYS A 19 1.48 -11.46 -6.24
CA LYS A 19 2.92 -11.46 -5.92
C LYS A 19 3.79 -10.91 -7.06
N GLN A 20 3.45 -11.21 -8.30
CA GLN A 20 4.18 -10.70 -9.47
C GLN A 20 3.97 -9.19 -9.64
N ALA A 21 2.77 -8.70 -9.40
CA ALA A 21 2.42 -7.28 -9.47
C ALA A 21 3.11 -6.47 -8.34
N GLU A 22 3.16 -7.01 -7.12
CA GLU A 22 3.88 -6.39 -6.00
C GLU A 22 5.37 -6.22 -6.32
N LEU A 23 6.01 -7.21 -6.97
CA LEU A 23 7.41 -7.12 -7.41
C LEU A 23 7.65 -6.03 -8.46
N THR A 24 6.63 -5.62 -9.21
CA THR A 24 6.73 -4.49 -10.15
C THR A 24 6.39 -3.14 -9.51
N GLY A 25 6.16 -3.11 -8.19
CA GLY A 25 5.75 -1.92 -7.45
C GLY A 25 4.29 -1.54 -7.66
N LEU A 26 3.47 -2.43 -8.24
CA LEU A 26 2.03 -2.22 -8.37
C LEU A 26 1.39 -2.39 -7.00
N PHE A 27 0.48 -1.49 -6.65
CA PHE A 27 -0.35 -1.66 -5.48
C PHE A 27 -1.49 -2.61 -5.82
N THR A 28 -1.68 -3.65 -5.00
CA THR A 28 -2.65 -4.72 -5.28
C THR A 28 -3.87 -4.68 -4.36
N ASP A 29 -4.13 -3.54 -3.72
CA ASP A 29 -5.25 -3.32 -2.78
C ASP A 29 -5.31 -4.38 -1.66
N THR A 30 -4.15 -4.91 -1.26
CA THR A 30 -4.05 -5.95 -0.21
C THR A 30 -4.13 -5.37 1.21
N ARG A 31 -4.07 -4.04 1.34
CA ARG A 31 -4.24 -3.29 2.60
C ARG A 31 -4.66 -1.84 2.32
N GLU A 32 -5.07 -1.10 3.35
CA GLU A 32 -5.23 0.35 3.26
C GLU A 32 -3.88 1.06 3.07
N LEU A 33 -3.91 2.26 2.48
CA LEU A 33 -2.74 3.12 2.31
C LEU A 33 -2.30 3.72 3.66
N LEU A 34 -1.00 3.76 3.91
CA LEU A 34 -0.46 4.22 5.17
C LEU A 34 -0.21 5.73 5.19
N GLU A 35 -0.37 6.31 6.37
CA GLU A 35 -0.02 7.69 6.64
C GLU A 35 0.69 7.81 7.98
N CYS A 36 1.89 8.39 7.97
CA CYS A 36 2.60 8.74 9.18
C CYS A 36 2.13 10.09 9.73
N GLN A 37 1.28 10.07 10.76
CA GLN A 37 0.80 11.27 11.46
C GLN A 37 1.93 12.10 12.10
N ASN A 38 3.08 11.48 12.40
CA ASN A 38 4.21 12.18 13.03
C ASN A 38 4.97 13.10 12.06
N CYS A 39 5.20 12.66 10.82
CA CYS A 39 6.04 13.41 9.87
C CYS A 39 5.39 13.74 8.53
N GLY A 40 4.13 13.32 8.34
CA GLY A 40 3.33 13.61 7.15
C GLY A 40 3.74 12.88 5.88
N LEU A 41 4.60 11.84 5.97
CA LEU A 41 4.84 10.92 4.87
C LEU A 41 3.60 10.03 4.70
N MET A 42 3.09 9.91 3.48
CA MET A 42 1.91 9.12 3.16
C MET A 42 2.08 8.34 1.86
N GLU A 43 1.34 7.26 1.75
CA GLU A 43 1.19 6.47 0.52
C GLU A 43 0.02 6.94 -0.33
N ASP A 44 0.15 6.72 -1.63
CA ASP A 44 -0.86 6.97 -2.64
C ASP A 44 -0.63 6.04 -3.84
N ILE A 45 -1.56 6.07 -4.80
CA ILE A 45 -1.50 5.25 -6.00
C ILE A 45 -1.35 6.17 -7.21
N ALA A 46 -0.25 6.01 -7.94
CA ALA A 46 -0.05 6.71 -9.21
C ALA A 46 -1.12 6.32 -10.24
N ALA A 47 -1.29 7.10 -11.30
CA ALA A 47 -2.28 6.81 -12.35
C ALA A 47 -2.10 5.42 -12.99
N GLU A 48 -0.87 4.91 -13.01
CA GLU A 48 -0.50 3.58 -13.52
C GLU A 48 -0.74 2.43 -12.52
N GLY A 49 -1.22 2.74 -11.30
CA GLY A 49 -1.49 1.75 -10.25
C GLY A 49 -0.29 1.46 -9.34
N ASN A 50 0.85 2.14 -9.55
CA ASN A 50 2.05 1.94 -8.74
C ASN A 50 1.91 2.60 -7.37
N LEU A 51 2.36 1.91 -6.33
CA LEU A 51 2.45 2.49 -4.99
C LEU A 51 3.51 3.59 -4.98
N MET A 52 3.11 4.79 -4.61
CA MET A 52 3.98 5.95 -4.43
C MET A 52 3.89 6.49 -3.02
N THR A 53 4.88 7.29 -2.63
CA THR A 53 4.97 7.90 -1.31
C THR A 53 5.44 9.33 -1.39
N TYR A 54 4.83 10.22 -0.62
CA TYR A 54 5.18 11.64 -0.64
C TYR A 54 4.88 12.31 0.70
N LYS A 55 5.38 13.54 0.86
CA LYS A 55 5.01 14.40 1.99
C LYS A 55 3.78 15.23 1.65
N ARG A 56 2.74 15.15 2.47
CA ARG A 56 1.48 15.89 2.32
C ARG A 56 1.65 17.38 2.01
N ASN A 57 2.62 18.03 2.66
CA ASN A 57 2.73 19.49 2.66
C ASN A 57 3.74 20.06 1.64
N VAL A 58 4.24 19.25 0.71
CA VAL A 58 5.09 19.74 -0.39
C VAL A 58 4.20 20.01 -1.60
N MET A 59 3.23 20.92 -1.43
CA MET A 59 2.40 21.45 -2.51
C MET A 59 2.93 22.84 -2.82
N ASN A 60 4.05 22.92 -3.53
CA ASN A 60 4.37 24.15 -4.24
C ASN A 60 3.48 24.14 -5.49
N ASN A 61 2.67 25.18 -5.66
CA ASN A 61 1.45 25.24 -6.47
C ASN A 61 1.54 24.86 -7.97
N ASP A 62 2.67 24.37 -8.46
CA ASP A 62 2.89 23.98 -9.87
C ASP A 62 3.70 22.67 -10.04
N GLU A 63 4.11 21.98 -8.95
CA GLU A 63 4.86 20.73 -9.06
C GLU A 63 3.98 19.52 -8.74
N ALA A 64 3.82 18.64 -9.72
CA ALA A 64 3.21 17.33 -9.51
C ALA A 64 3.94 16.58 -8.37
N GLN A 65 3.16 15.96 -7.50
CA GLN A 65 3.68 15.22 -6.38
C GLN A 65 4.51 14.04 -6.89
N LYS A 66 5.80 14.01 -6.56
CA LYS A 66 6.73 12.96 -6.99
C LYS A 66 6.85 11.89 -5.93
N ASP A 67 6.97 10.64 -6.36
CA ASP A 67 7.32 9.54 -5.47
C ASP A 67 8.69 9.79 -4.84
N SER A 68 8.75 9.76 -3.52
CA SER A 68 9.97 9.86 -2.72
C SER A 68 10.74 8.54 -2.65
N TYR A 69 10.15 7.44 -3.15
CA TYR A 69 10.70 6.07 -3.10
C TYR A 69 10.89 5.52 -1.67
N LEU A 70 10.38 6.20 -0.64
CA LEU A 70 10.44 5.74 0.74
C LEU A 70 9.28 4.77 1.00
N ARG A 71 9.57 3.51 1.35
CA ARG A 71 8.52 2.50 1.59
C ARG A 71 8.37 2.19 3.07
N PHE A 72 7.13 2.09 3.54
CA PHE A 72 6.83 1.65 4.90
C PHE A 72 7.32 0.22 5.13
N ILE A 73 8.01 0.03 6.26
CA ILE A 73 8.68 -1.23 6.56
C ILE A 73 7.74 -2.07 7.42
N PRO A 74 7.32 -3.27 6.98
CA PRO A 74 6.46 -4.13 7.79
C PRO A 74 7.18 -4.60 9.07
N THR A 75 6.40 -4.88 10.11
CA THR A 75 6.89 -5.49 11.36
C THR A 75 6.34 -6.92 11.53
N ASP A 76 6.72 -7.58 12.63
CA ASP A 76 6.16 -8.88 13.00
C ASP A 76 4.64 -8.80 13.28
N ASN A 77 4.12 -7.61 13.59
CA ASN A 77 2.69 -7.35 13.60
C ASN A 77 2.26 -6.83 12.22
N ALA A 78 1.41 -7.59 11.52
CA ALA A 78 0.94 -7.28 10.17
C ALA A 78 0.20 -5.93 10.06
N ASN A 79 -0.31 -5.41 11.17
CA ASN A 79 -1.00 -4.12 11.21
C ASN A 79 -0.08 -2.95 11.55
N ILE A 80 1.20 -3.19 11.87
CA ILE A 80 2.15 -2.16 12.26
C ILE A 80 3.29 -2.08 11.26
N PHE A 81 3.59 -0.86 10.84
CA PHE A 81 4.66 -0.51 9.92
C PHE A 81 5.58 0.54 10.56
N ILE A 82 6.84 0.57 10.15
CA ILE A 82 7.77 1.62 10.54
C ILE A 82 7.85 2.65 9.43
N CYS A 83 7.65 3.92 9.79
CA CYS A 83 7.84 5.04 8.89
C CYS A 83 9.33 5.13 8.49
N PRO A 84 9.66 5.02 7.20
CA PRO A 84 11.05 5.03 6.73
C PRO A 84 11.73 6.39 6.93
N GLN A 85 10.96 7.45 7.10
CA GLN A 85 11.49 8.82 7.21
C GLN A 85 11.81 9.22 8.65
N CYS A 86 10.98 8.82 9.63
CA CYS A 86 11.11 9.29 11.02
C CYS A 86 11.19 8.17 12.05
N GLY A 87 11.05 6.91 11.65
CA GLY A 87 11.09 5.74 12.54
C GLY A 87 9.84 5.53 13.39
N ASN A 88 8.80 6.38 13.29
CA ASN A 88 7.56 6.20 14.05
C ASN A 88 6.80 4.96 13.59
N CYS A 89 6.18 4.25 14.52
CA CYS A 89 5.23 3.18 14.20
C CYS A 89 3.95 3.78 13.59
N VAL A 90 3.45 3.15 12.52
CA VAL A 90 2.21 3.51 11.84
C VAL A 90 1.34 2.28 11.82
N GLU A 91 0.15 2.40 12.41
CA GLU A 91 -0.84 1.33 12.42
C GLU A 91 -1.75 1.46 11.20
N LEU A 92 -2.10 0.34 10.58
CA LEU A 92 -3.16 0.31 9.58
C LEU A 92 -4.45 0.74 10.26
N SER A 93 -5.10 1.77 9.72
CA SER A 93 -6.43 2.12 10.19
C SER A 93 -7.38 0.99 9.82
N ASP A 94 -7.94 0.32 10.82
CA ASP A 94 -9.11 -0.53 10.64
C ASP A 94 -10.26 0.37 10.20
N LYS A 95 -10.44 0.55 8.89
CA LYS A 95 -11.75 0.92 8.40
C LYS A 95 -12.59 -0.33 8.48
N GLU A 96 -13.26 -0.50 9.62
CA GLU A 96 -14.53 -1.23 9.62
C GLU A 96 -15.33 -0.69 8.42
N THR A 97 -15.63 -1.55 7.45
CA THR A 97 -16.61 -1.26 6.42
C THR A 97 -17.96 -1.09 7.11
N GLY A 98 -18.21 0.13 7.58
CA GLY A 98 -19.44 0.56 8.23
C GLY A 98 -20.24 1.47 7.31
N GLN A 99 -21.13 0.86 6.52
CA GLN A 99 -22.56 1.18 6.31
C GLN A 99 -23.06 0.64 4.97
#